data_AF-A0A7Y3BYK1-F1
#
_entry.id   AF-A0A7Y3BYK1-F1
#
_cell.length_a   1.000
_cell.length_b   1.000
_cell.length_c   1.000
_cell.angle_alpha   90.00
_cell.angle_beta   90.00
_cell.angle_gamma   90.00
#
_symmetry.space_group_name_H-M   'P 1'
#
loop_
_entity.id
_entity.type
_entity.pdbx_description
1 polymer ?
#
loop_
_entity_poly.entity_id
_entity_poly.type
_entity_poly.pdbx_seq_one_letter_code
_entity_poly.pdbx_strand_id
1 'polypeptide(L)'
;GTGAVFISNMLRTSLADMTYIFGDTSDHPFAGDWDGDGIDTVGLYRERTGRTYLTNRHVTGQAEVEFYFGLASDSIIAGDWDGDGYDTVGVFRASDQQFYLSNRNEQGPADVRVPAHGTGLPVAG
;
A
#
# COMPACT_ATOMS: atom_id res chain seq x y z
N GLY A 1 -16.33 10.99 10.43
CA GLY A 1 -17.44 10.57 9.57
C GLY A 1 -16.88 9.49 8.69
N THR A 2 -17.53 8.33 8.61
CA THR A 2 -17.04 7.18 7.84
C THR A 2 -17.01 7.48 6.35
N GLY A 3 -15.83 7.40 5.73
CA GLY A 3 -15.69 7.33 4.29
C GLY A 3 -15.71 5.92 3.73
N ALA A 4 -16.03 5.81 2.44
CA ALA A 4 -15.99 4.56 1.70
C ALA A 4 -15.04 4.71 0.51
N VAL A 5 -14.04 3.83 0.42
CA VAL A 5 -13.26 3.63 -0.80
C VAL A 5 -13.98 2.58 -1.63
N PHE A 6 -14.26 2.88 -2.91
CA PHE A 6 -14.93 1.97 -3.83
C PHE A 6 -13.88 1.29 -4.70
N ILE A 7 -13.77 -0.04 -4.58
CA ILE A 7 -12.86 -0.83 -5.42
C ILE A 7 -13.72 -1.70 -6.34
N SER A 8 -13.64 -1.42 -7.64
CA SER A 8 -14.35 -2.18 -8.67
C SER A 8 -13.35 -3.04 -9.44
N ASN A 9 -13.36 -4.35 -9.19
CA ASN A 9 -12.65 -5.30 -10.03
C ASN A 9 -13.67 -6.12 -10.82
N MET A 10 -13.94 -5.72 -12.08
CA MET A 10 -14.25 -6.64 -13.19
C MET A 10 -14.61 -5.87 -14.47
N LEU A 11 -13.88 -6.18 -15.55
CA LEU A 11 -14.34 -5.90 -16.91
C LEU A 11 -15.31 -7.04 -17.32
N ARG A 12 -16.60 -6.69 -17.50
CA ARG A 12 -17.70 -7.40 -18.21
C ARG A 12 -18.85 -7.93 -17.33
N THR A 13 -19.98 -7.23 -17.52
CA THR A 13 -21.39 -7.66 -17.45
C THR A 13 -21.98 -8.15 -16.12
N SER A 14 -22.69 -7.21 -15.48
CA SER A 14 -23.90 -7.33 -14.64
C SER A 14 -23.88 -8.29 -13.44
N LEU A 15 -24.11 -7.68 -12.26
CA LEU A 15 -24.57 -8.27 -10.98
C LEU A 15 -23.52 -8.70 -9.95
N ALA A 16 -22.50 -7.88 -9.70
CA ALA A 16 -21.78 -7.91 -8.42
C ALA A 16 -21.16 -6.54 -8.09
N ASP A 17 -22.00 -5.53 -7.81
CA ASP A 17 -21.56 -4.37 -7.02
C ASP A 17 -21.35 -4.83 -5.57
N MET A 18 -20.30 -5.61 -5.31
CA MET A 18 -19.86 -5.86 -3.94
C MET A 18 -19.12 -4.62 -3.46
N THR A 19 -19.87 -3.71 -2.85
CA THR A 19 -19.31 -2.53 -2.18
C THR A 19 -18.63 -2.98 -0.90
N TYR A 20 -17.32 -3.15 -0.93
CA TYR A 20 -16.53 -3.38 0.27
C TYR A 20 -16.09 -2.04 0.85
N ILE A 21 -16.72 -1.64 1.97
CA ILE A 21 -16.28 -0.52 2.78
C ILE A 21 -14.99 -0.93 3.51
N PHE A 22 -13.87 -0.34 3.11
CA PHE A 22 -12.57 -0.47 3.77
C PHE A 22 -11.97 0.93 3.95
N GLY A 23 -11.52 1.26 5.17
CA GLY A 23 -10.88 2.54 5.48
C GLY A 23 -11.82 3.71 5.79
N ASP A 24 -11.23 4.91 5.76
CA ASP A 24 -11.87 6.22 5.85
C ASP A 24 -11.68 7.02 4.54
N THR A 25 -12.40 8.13 4.34
CA THR A 25 -12.35 8.91 3.08
C THR A 25 -10.99 9.53 2.79
N SER A 26 -10.16 9.68 3.82
CA SER A 26 -8.82 10.24 3.72
C SER A 26 -7.74 9.20 3.40
N ASP A 27 -8.10 7.93 3.33
CA ASP A 27 -7.15 6.86 3.10
C ASP A 27 -6.92 6.68 1.59
N HIS A 28 -5.66 6.53 1.21
CA HIS A 28 -5.23 6.39 -0.18
C HIS A 28 -5.05 4.91 -0.50
N PRO A 29 -5.77 4.36 -1.49
CA PRO A 29 -5.59 2.98 -1.89
C PRO A 29 -4.31 2.77 -2.68
N PHE A 30 -3.68 1.63 -2.46
CA PHE A 30 -2.57 1.10 -3.23
C PHE A 30 -2.71 -0.43 -3.34
N ALA A 31 -1.88 -1.07 -4.15
CA ALA A 31 -1.95 -2.50 -4.40
C ALA A 31 -0.57 -3.13 -4.30
N GLY A 32 -0.53 -4.42 -3.95
CA GLY A 32 0.66 -5.24 -3.94
C GLY A 32 0.35 -6.68 -3.51
N ASP A 33 1.26 -7.59 -3.84
CA ASP A 33 1.23 -9.00 -3.47
C ASP A 33 1.78 -9.22 -2.04
N TRP A 34 0.93 -9.06 -1.04
CA TRP A 34 1.37 -9.12 0.36
C TRP A 34 1.69 -10.53 0.86
N ASP A 35 1.22 -11.59 0.18
CA ASP A 35 1.45 -12.99 0.59
C ASP A 35 2.21 -13.86 -0.42
N GLY A 36 2.70 -13.26 -1.51
CA GLY A 36 3.62 -13.87 -2.46
C GLY A 36 2.95 -14.88 -3.39
N ASP A 37 1.64 -14.76 -3.62
CA ASP A 37 0.87 -15.67 -4.46
C ASP A 37 0.80 -15.24 -5.95
N GLY A 38 1.38 -14.08 -6.26
CA GLY A 38 1.42 -13.43 -7.57
C GLY A 38 0.17 -12.60 -7.89
N ILE A 39 -0.69 -12.32 -6.91
CA ILE A 39 -1.93 -11.55 -7.08
C ILE A 39 -1.92 -10.34 -6.16
N ASP A 40 -1.90 -9.15 -6.75
CA ASP A 40 -2.05 -7.92 -5.98
C ASP A 40 -3.41 -7.84 -5.27
N THR A 41 -3.36 -7.48 -4.01
CA THR A 41 -4.54 -7.17 -3.20
C THR A 41 -4.46 -5.76 -2.63
N VAL A 42 -5.43 -5.37 -1.81
CA VAL A 42 -5.65 -3.97 -1.47
C VAL A 42 -4.86 -3.57 -0.22
N GLY A 43 -4.15 -2.45 -0.35
CA GLY A 43 -3.64 -1.66 0.76
C GLY A 43 -4.34 -0.31 0.88
N LEU A 44 -4.39 0.24 2.09
CA LEU A 44 -4.78 1.63 2.35
C LEU A 44 -3.72 2.34 3.16
N TYR A 45 -3.46 3.60 2.82
CA TYR A 45 -2.52 4.46 3.52
C TYR A 45 -3.17 5.75 4.01
N ARG A 46 -3.10 5.98 5.31
CA ARG A 46 -3.55 7.21 5.94
C ARG A 46 -2.40 8.21 6.02
N GLU A 47 -2.30 9.04 4.99
CA GLU A 47 -1.22 10.03 4.84
C GLU A 47 -1.06 10.97 6.04
N ARG A 48 -2.12 11.27 6.78
CA ARG A 48 -2.04 12.16 7.96
C ARG A 48 -1.30 11.56 9.14
N THR A 49 -1.25 10.23 9.23
CA THR A 49 -0.67 9.51 10.38
C THR A 49 0.43 8.54 10.00
N GLY A 50 0.61 8.24 8.71
CA GLY A 50 1.48 7.15 8.25
C GLY A 50 0.95 5.77 8.62
N ARG A 51 -0.38 5.62 8.76
CA ARG A 51 -0.99 4.34 9.16
C ARG A 51 -1.32 3.55 7.91
N THR A 52 -0.85 2.32 7.85
CA THR A 52 -1.00 1.39 6.72
C THR A 52 -1.93 0.26 7.12
N TYR A 53 -2.78 -0.16 6.19
CA TYR A 53 -3.68 -1.28 6.30
C TYR A 53 -3.52 -2.18 5.08
N LEU A 54 -3.29 -3.47 5.27
CA LEU A 54 -3.18 -4.45 4.17
C LEU A 54 -4.21 -5.57 4.37
N THR A 55 -4.73 -6.10 3.26
CA THR A 55 -5.69 -7.21 3.29
C THR A 55 -5.62 -8.03 2.01
N ASN A 56 -5.49 -9.35 2.14
CA ASN A 56 -5.70 -10.31 1.05
C ASN A 56 -7.16 -10.79 0.98
N ARG A 57 -8.03 -10.28 1.86
CA ARG A 57 -9.45 -10.64 1.87
C ARG A 57 -10.26 -9.70 0.98
N HIS A 58 -11.06 -10.30 0.10
CA HIS A 58 -12.17 -9.64 -0.60
C HIS A 58 -13.43 -9.58 0.29
N VAL A 59 -13.32 -9.12 1.55
CA VAL A 59 -14.47 -8.95 2.45
C VAL A 59 -14.42 -7.62 3.18
N THR A 60 -15.58 -7.12 3.61
CA THR A 60 -15.73 -5.81 4.26
C THR A 60 -15.10 -5.79 5.64
N GLY A 61 -14.43 -4.68 5.99
CA GLY A 61 -14.34 -4.22 7.38
C GLY A 61 -13.14 -4.61 8.23
N GLN A 62 -12.15 -5.37 7.75
CA GLN A 62 -10.95 -5.62 8.56
C GLN A 62 -9.68 -5.75 7.73
N ALA A 63 -8.66 -4.98 8.12
CA ALA A 63 -7.29 -5.19 7.65
C ALA A 63 -6.75 -6.44 8.34
N GLU A 64 -6.02 -7.28 7.60
CA GLU A 64 -5.31 -8.41 8.20
C GLU A 64 -4.04 -7.93 8.91
N VAL A 65 -3.43 -6.88 8.36
CA VAL A 65 -2.22 -6.27 8.87
C VAL A 65 -2.41 -4.77 8.98
N GLU A 66 -1.99 -4.20 10.10
CA GLU A 66 -2.04 -2.77 10.36
C GLU A 66 -0.79 -2.33 11.11
N PHE A 67 -0.12 -1.29 10.62
CA PHE A 67 1.09 -0.75 11.23
C PHE A 67 1.34 0.70 10.82
N TYR A 68 2.37 1.31 11.40
CA TYR A 68 2.82 2.64 10.99
C TYR A 68 4.08 2.53 10.14
N PHE A 69 4.09 3.24 9.00
CA PHE A 69 5.26 3.38 8.15
C PHE A 69 5.26 4.75 7.47
N GLY A 70 6.42 5.40 7.40
CA GLY A 70 6.55 6.76 6.86
C GLY A 70 6.11 7.85 7.85
N LEU A 71 6.00 9.06 7.33
CA LEU A 71 5.60 10.28 8.02
C LEU A 71 4.38 10.92 7.35
N ALA A 72 3.84 11.93 8.03
CA ALA A 72 2.76 12.71 7.46
C ALA A 72 3.18 13.37 6.14
N SER A 73 2.33 13.24 5.11
CA SER A 73 2.55 13.76 3.74
C SER A 73 3.57 12.99 2.89
N ASP A 74 4.09 11.86 3.38
CA ASP A 74 4.78 10.91 2.50
C ASP A 74 3.78 10.25 1.53
N SER A 75 4.22 9.88 0.33
CA SER A 75 3.40 9.16 -0.66
C SER A 75 3.72 7.66 -0.60
N ILE A 76 2.72 6.81 -0.41
CA ILE A 76 2.87 5.35 -0.33
C ILE A 76 3.21 4.73 -1.69
N ILE A 77 4.04 3.69 -1.68
CA ILE A 77 4.31 2.78 -2.80
C ILE A 77 4.41 1.33 -2.27
N ALA A 78 4.32 0.36 -3.16
CA ALA A 78 4.54 -1.06 -2.87
C ALA A 78 5.32 -1.72 -4.00
N GLY A 79 6.01 -2.80 -3.67
CA GLY A 79 6.82 -3.57 -4.60
C GLY A 79 7.76 -4.54 -3.89
N ASP A 80 8.25 -5.52 -4.62
CA ASP A 80 9.31 -6.44 -4.19
C ASP A 80 10.69 -5.79 -4.39
N TRP A 81 11.22 -5.20 -3.31
CA TRP A 81 12.48 -4.46 -3.37
C TRP A 81 13.72 -5.34 -3.18
N ASP A 82 13.57 -6.55 -2.61
CA ASP A 82 14.68 -7.45 -2.29
C ASP A 82 14.66 -8.80 -3.04
N GLY A 83 13.66 -9.00 -3.88
CA GLY A 83 13.54 -10.11 -4.81
C GLY A 83 13.06 -11.41 -4.16
N ASP A 84 12.34 -11.33 -3.04
CA ASP A 84 11.86 -12.50 -2.30
C ASP A 84 10.47 -12.99 -2.76
N GLY A 85 9.84 -12.24 -3.68
CA GLY A 85 8.51 -12.54 -4.22
C GLY A 85 7.35 -11.97 -3.41
N TYR A 86 7.61 -11.13 -2.40
CA TYR A 86 6.59 -10.44 -1.64
C TYR A 86 6.68 -8.93 -1.87
N ASP A 87 5.53 -8.29 -2.12
CA ASP A 87 5.48 -6.85 -2.09
C ASP A 87 5.48 -6.33 -0.66
N THR A 88 6.24 -5.28 -0.45
CA THR A 88 6.32 -4.60 0.84
C THR A 88 6.21 -3.10 0.69
N VAL A 89 5.81 -2.44 1.77
CA VAL A 89 5.59 -0.99 1.71
C VAL A 89 6.87 -0.18 1.55
N GLY A 90 6.77 0.87 0.74
CA GLY A 90 7.73 1.96 0.66
C GLY A 90 7.02 3.30 0.71
N VAL A 91 7.77 4.37 0.96
CA VAL A 91 7.25 5.74 0.82
C VAL A 91 8.22 6.63 0.06
N PHE A 92 7.67 7.53 -0.75
CA PHE A 92 8.38 8.67 -1.30
C PHE A 92 8.18 9.90 -0.41
N ARG A 93 9.28 10.54 -0.03
CA ARG A 93 9.28 11.77 0.74
C ARG A 93 9.78 12.92 -0.12
N ALA A 94 8.85 13.81 -0.50
CA ALA A 94 9.16 14.95 -1.34
C ALA A 94 10.10 15.98 -0.68
N SER A 95 10.10 16.06 0.66
CA SER A 95 10.89 17.05 1.40
C SER A 95 12.40 16.80 1.35
N ASP A 96 12.84 15.56 1.14
CA ASP A 96 14.25 15.18 0.98
C ASP A 96 14.55 14.43 -0.32
N GLN A 97 13.53 14.26 -1.18
CA GLN A 97 13.63 13.59 -2.48
C GLN A 97 14.16 12.15 -2.35
N GLN A 98 13.71 11.42 -1.32
CA GLN A 98 14.10 10.04 -1.06
C GLN A 98 12.91 9.08 -1.10
N PHE A 99 13.17 7.87 -1.57
CA PHE A 99 12.39 6.68 -1.27
C PHE A 99 12.90 6.03 0.01
N TYR A 100 11.98 5.53 0.81
CA TYR A 100 12.22 4.77 2.04
C TYR A 100 11.49 3.44 1.89
N LEU A 101 12.23 2.34 1.71
CA LEU A 101 11.67 1.02 1.41
C LEU A 101 11.83 0.11 2.62
N SER A 102 10.79 -0.64 2.95
CA SER A 102 10.80 -1.70 3.96
C SER A 102 10.83 -3.05 3.26
N ASN A 103 11.53 -4.04 3.78
CA ASN A 103 11.42 -5.43 3.32
C ASN A 103 10.43 -6.22 4.19
N ARG A 104 9.59 -5.52 4.96
CA ARG A 104 8.61 -6.12 5.85
C ARG A 104 7.34 -5.27 5.92
N ASN A 105 6.20 -5.94 6.04
CA ASN A 105 4.91 -5.32 6.28
C ASN A 105 4.61 -5.22 7.80
N GLU A 106 5.50 -4.57 8.53
CA GLU A 106 5.40 -4.35 9.97
C GLU A 106 5.92 -2.97 10.37
N GLN A 107 5.63 -2.55 11.61
CA GLN A 107 6.13 -1.27 12.11
C GLN A 107 7.65 -1.33 12.33
N GLY A 108 8.38 -0.49 11.62
CA GLY A 108 9.84 -0.43 11.72
C GLY A 108 10.47 0.71 10.92
N PRO A 109 11.80 0.86 11.02
CA PRO A 109 12.52 1.73 10.10
C PRO A 109 12.50 1.16 8.68
N ALA A 110 12.73 2.01 7.68
CA ALA A 110 13.04 1.55 6.33
C ALA A 110 14.39 0.82 6.31
N ASP A 111 14.46 -0.29 5.57
CA ASP A 111 15.67 -1.06 5.32
C ASP A 111 16.55 -0.37 4.26
N VAL A 112 15.94 0.29 3.26
CA VAL A 112 16.65 0.93 2.14
C VAL A 112 16.21 2.38 1.96
N ARG A 113 17.17 3.26 1.60
CA ARG A 113 16.90 4.64 1.18
C ARG A 113 17.49 4.90 -0.20
N VAL A 114 16.68 5.40 -1.13
CA VAL A 114 17.09 5.63 -2.53
C VAL A 114 16.76 7.06 -2.96
N PRO A 115 17.71 7.84 -3.53
CA PRO A 115 17.40 9.15 -4.07
C PRO A 115 16.47 9.07 -5.30
N ALA A 116 15.44 9.91 -5.34
CA ALA A 116 14.49 9.94 -6.46
C ALA A 116 15.06 10.54 -7.76
N HIS A 117 16.29 11.06 -7.73
CA HIS A 117 16.98 11.64 -8.88
C HIS A 117 18.05 10.72 -9.51
N GLY A 118 18.12 9.45 -9.08
CA GLY A 118 19.01 8.42 -9.64
C GLY A 118 18.34 7.61 -10.76
N THR A 119 19.13 6.94 -11.60
CA THR A 119 18.69 6.11 -12.75
C THR A 119 17.96 4.81 -12.36
N GLY A 120 17.40 4.72 -11.16
CA GLY A 120 16.64 3.57 -10.67
C GLY A 120 15.52 4.07 -9.79
N LEU A 121 14.31 4.12 -10.32
CA LEU A 121 13.13 4.07 -9.49
C LEU A 121 13.05 2.64 -8.93
N PRO A 122 12.71 2.43 -7.65
CA PRO A 122 12.26 1.13 -7.17
C PRO A 122 11.13 0.69 -8.11
N VAL A 123 11.28 -0.45 -8.77
CA VAL A 123 10.22 -0.95 -9.64
C VAL A 123 9.15 -1.50 -8.70
N ALA A 124 8.02 -0.79 -8.61
CA ALA A 124 6.77 -1.39 -8.19
C ALA A 124 6.41 -2.42 -9.27
N GLY A 125 6.47 -3.69 -8.91
CA GLY A 125 6.17 -4.83 -9.77
C GLY A 125 4.82 -5.37 -9.43
#